data_AF-A0A1I3UI67-F1
#
_entry.id   AF-A0A1I3UI67-F1
#
_cell.length_a   1.000
_cell.length_b   1.000
_cell.length_c   1.000
_cell.angle_alpha   90.00
_cell.angle_beta   90.00
_cell.angle_gamma   90.00
#
_symmetry.space_group_name_H-M   'P 1'
#
loop_
_entity.id
_entity.type
_entity.pdbx_description
1 polymer ?
#
loop_
_entity_poly.entity_id
_entity_poly.type
_entity_poly.pdbx_seq_one_letter_code
_entity_poly.pdbx_strand_id
1 'polypeptide(L)'
;MVAAAAEKLSASVREISQQVLQSGVARQAVGDAECTNATLQVLSNEAEKIGEVVQLIHSIAAQPNRLALIATIEAARAGDARCGFAVVAAEVKAFANQLAKATEEIAVQVGSDKIWSLRLTMYDS
;
A
#
# COMPACT_ATOMS: atom_id res chain seq x y z
N MET A 1 56.11 22.12 -30.45
CA MET A 1 54.79 22.77 -30.29
C MET A 1 53.64 21.91 -30.80
N VAL A 2 53.73 21.32 -32.00
CA VAL A 2 52.69 20.41 -32.54
C VAL A 2 52.46 19.17 -31.67
N ALA A 3 53.52 18.55 -31.14
CA ALA A 3 53.40 17.37 -30.26
C ALA A 3 52.63 17.66 -28.95
N ALA A 4 52.93 18.77 -28.29
CA ALA A 4 52.24 19.17 -27.05
C ALA A 4 50.77 19.54 -27.30
N ALA A 5 50.46 20.15 -28.45
CA ALA A 5 49.08 20.42 -28.84
C ALA A 5 48.29 19.12 -29.12
N ALA A 6 48.93 18.13 -29.75
CA ALA A 6 48.33 16.81 -30.00
C ALA A 6 48.09 16.03 -28.69
N GLU A 7 49.02 16.06 -27.73
CA GLU A 7 48.81 15.45 -26.41
C GLU A 7 47.64 16.09 -25.65
N LYS A 8 47.56 17.42 -25.67
CA LYS A 8 46.49 18.15 -24.99
C LYS A 8 45.11 17.85 -25.61
N LEU A 9 45.04 17.75 -26.94
CA LEU A 9 43.83 17.35 -27.64
C LEU A 9 43.43 15.90 -27.31
N SER A 10 44.39 14.98 -27.28
CA SER A 10 44.15 13.58 -26.91
C SER A 10 43.64 13.44 -25.47
N ALA A 11 44.16 14.24 -24.54
CA ALA A 11 43.67 14.34 -23.17
C ALA A 11 42.22 14.85 -23.12
N SER A 12 41.89 15.93 -23.84
CA SER A 12 40.52 16.47 -23.90
C SER A 12 39.53 15.48 -24.53
N VAL A 13 39.93 14.72 -25.55
CA VAL A 13 39.07 13.67 -26.15
C VAL A 13 38.77 12.56 -25.14
N ARG A 14 39.75 12.18 -24.29
CA ARG A 14 39.53 11.22 -23.19
C ARG A 14 38.55 11.76 -22.15
N GLU A 15 38.72 13.00 -21.70
CA GLU A 15 37.80 13.62 -20.73
C GLU A 15 36.37 13.71 -21.26
N ILE A 16 36.20 14.15 -22.52
CA ILE A 16 34.88 14.23 -23.17
C ILE A 16 34.26 12.84 -23.25
N SER A 17 35.03 11.82 -23.65
CA SER A 17 34.55 10.44 -23.72
C SER A 17 34.07 9.94 -22.35
N GLN A 18 34.78 10.31 -21.28
CA GLN A 18 34.43 9.93 -19.92
C GLN A 18 33.16 10.65 -19.42
N GLN A 19 33.01 11.94 -19.73
CA GLN A 19 31.80 12.73 -19.44
C GLN A 19 30.58 12.21 -20.20
N VAL A 20 30.73 11.81 -21.46
CA VAL A 20 29.64 11.21 -22.26
C VAL A 20 29.16 9.90 -21.65
N LEU A 21 30.08 9.04 -21.20
CA LEU A 21 29.74 7.80 -20.50
C LEU A 21 28.99 8.06 -19.19
N GLN A 22 29.46 9.01 -18.38
CA GLN A 22 28.77 9.42 -17.15
C GLN A 22 27.38 10.01 -17.43
N SER A 23 27.22 10.78 -18.52
CA SER A 23 25.92 11.30 -18.93
C SER A 23 24.95 10.19 -19.31
N GLY A 24 25.41 9.12 -19.95
CA GLY A 24 24.59 7.94 -20.25
C GLY A 24 24.06 7.25 -19.01
N VAL A 25 24.94 7.04 -18.01
CA VAL A 25 24.55 6.46 -16.71
C VAL A 25 23.56 7.35 -15.97
N ALA A 26 23.78 8.66 -15.97
CA ALA A 26 22.88 9.62 -15.33
C ALA A 26 21.48 9.61 -15.99
N ARG A 27 21.40 9.58 -17.33
CA ARG A 27 20.12 9.48 -18.04
C ARG A 27 19.39 8.18 -17.73
N GLN A 28 20.11 7.07 -17.64
CA GLN A 28 19.50 5.79 -17.32
C GLN A 28 18.96 5.76 -15.89
N ALA A 29 19.71 6.29 -14.92
CA ALA A 29 19.24 6.42 -13.54
C ALA A 29 17.96 7.27 -13.42
N VAL A 30 17.84 8.35 -14.21
CA VAL A 30 16.61 9.16 -14.27
C VAL A 30 15.44 8.33 -14.83
N GLY A 31 15.65 7.58 -15.93
CA GLY A 31 14.61 6.72 -16.49
C GLY A 31 14.15 5.61 -15.53
N ASP A 32 15.08 5.00 -14.80
CA ASP A 32 14.77 4.00 -13.78
C ASP A 32 13.97 4.61 -12.60
N ALA A 33 14.30 5.84 -12.21
CA ALA A 33 13.55 6.59 -11.20
C ALA A 33 12.13 6.93 -11.66
N GLU A 34 11.95 7.38 -12.90
CA GLU A 34 10.62 7.64 -13.50
C GLU A 34 9.76 6.37 -13.54
N CYS A 35 10.33 5.24 -13.96
CA CYS A 35 9.63 3.94 -13.98
C CYS A 35 9.22 3.49 -12.57
N THR A 36 10.11 3.68 -11.60
CA THR A 36 9.83 3.39 -10.19
C THR A 36 8.70 4.26 -9.67
N ASN A 37 8.70 5.56 -9.99
CA ASN A 37 7.65 6.49 -9.58
C ASN A 37 6.28 6.12 -10.18
N ALA A 38 6.24 5.74 -11.46
CA ALA A 38 5.03 5.25 -12.10
C ALA A 38 4.48 3.97 -11.41
N THR A 39 5.37 3.05 -11.03
CA THR A 39 4.98 1.83 -10.31
C THR A 39 4.43 2.16 -8.92
N LEU A 40 5.03 3.11 -8.20
CA LEU A 40 4.52 3.58 -6.91
C LEU A 40 3.15 4.25 -7.01
N GLN A 41 2.88 5.01 -8.07
CA GLN A 41 1.55 5.59 -8.31
C GLN A 41 0.49 4.51 -8.51
N VAL A 42 0.78 3.47 -9.30
CA VAL A 42 -0.13 2.33 -9.48
C VAL A 42 -0.39 1.62 -8.16
N LEU A 43 0.67 1.35 -7.39
CA LEU A 43 0.56 0.70 -6.08
C LEU A 43 -0.31 1.53 -5.11
N SER A 44 -0.12 2.85 -5.09
CA SER A 44 -0.92 3.77 -4.26
C SER A 44 -2.41 3.71 -4.62
N ASN A 45 -2.74 3.70 -5.91
CA ASN A 45 -4.12 3.56 -6.38
C ASN A 45 -4.74 2.21 -5.98
N GLU A 46 -4.01 1.11 -6.07
CA GLU A 46 -4.50 -0.19 -5.62
C GLU A 46 -4.69 -0.23 -4.10
N ALA A 47 -3.80 0.41 -3.34
CA ALA A 47 -3.92 0.54 -1.89
C ALA A 47 -5.18 1.34 -1.49
N GLU A 48 -5.56 2.38 -2.24
CA GLU A 48 -6.82 3.11 -2.02
C GLU A 48 -8.04 2.20 -2.22
N LYS A 49 -8.08 1.40 -3.29
CA LYS A 49 -9.17 0.44 -3.52
C LYS A 49 -9.25 -0.59 -2.39
N ILE A 50 -8.11 -1.08 -1.89
CA ILE A 50 -8.08 -1.97 -0.72
C ILE A 50 -8.67 -1.25 0.49
N GLY A 51 -8.31 0.02 0.72
CA GLY A 51 -8.86 0.85 1.79
C GLY A 51 -10.38 0.98 1.72
N GLU A 52 -10.95 1.18 0.53
CA GLU A 52 -12.41 1.22 0.31
C GLU A 52 -13.08 -0.12 0.65
N VAL A 53 -12.51 -1.25 0.21
CA VAL A 53 -13.02 -2.59 0.52
C VAL A 53 -12.95 -2.87 2.02
N VAL A 54 -11.84 -2.49 2.67
CA VAL A 54 -11.63 -2.58 4.11
C VAL A 54 -12.67 -1.76 4.87
N GLN A 55 -12.96 -0.52 4.44
CA GLN A 55 -14.04 0.26 5.05
C GLN A 55 -15.42 -0.36 4.86
N LEU A 56 -15.71 -0.95 3.69
CA LEU A 56 -16.95 -1.66 3.44
C LEU A 56 -17.08 -2.87 4.39
N ILE A 57 -16.02 -3.68 4.53
CA ILE A 57 -15.98 -4.81 5.47
C ILE A 57 -16.20 -4.33 6.90
N HIS A 58 -15.52 -3.25 7.32
CA HIS A 58 -15.74 -2.65 8.63
C HIS A 58 -17.19 -2.21 8.82
N SER A 59 -17.84 -1.60 7.81
CA SER A 59 -19.23 -1.19 7.91
C SER A 59 -20.22 -2.36 8.05
N ILE A 60 -19.92 -3.50 7.41
CA ILE A 60 -20.70 -4.73 7.52
C ILE A 60 -20.47 -5.37 8.89
N ALA A 61 -19.21 -5.45 9.33
CA ALA A 61 -18.83 -6.02 10.62
C ALA A 61 -19.30 -5.17 11.82
N ALA A 62 -19.39 -3.84 11.66
CA ALA A 62 -19.91 -2.90 12.65
C ALA A 62 -21.44 -2.92 12.77
N GLN A 63 -22.15 -3.67 11.91
CA GLN A 63 -23.56 -4.01 12.10
C GLN A 63 -23.78 -5.44 12.66
N PRO A 64 -23.22 -5.83 13.82
CA PRO A 64 -23.71 -7.03 14.49
C PRO A 64 -25.07 -6.76 15.17
N ASN A 65 -25.60 -5.53 15.11
CA ASN A 65 -26.84 -5.18 15.78
C ASN A 65 -28.09 -5.85 15.15
N ARG A 66 -28.04 -6.35 13.91
CA ARG A 66 -29.19 -7.10 13.33
C ARG A 66 -29.05 -8.61 13.52
N LEU A 67 -27.89 -9.21 13.30
CA LEU A 67 -27.74 -10.66 13.49
C LEU A 67 -27.73 -11.07 14.97
N ALA A 68 -27.04 -10.32 15.83
CA ALA A 68 -27.02 -10.63 17.26
C ALA A 68 -28.39 -10.38 17.90
N LEU A 69 -29.11 -9.33 17.48
CA LEU A 69 -30.47 -9.06 17.97
C LEU A 69 -31.47 -10.12 17.50
N ILE A 70 -31.41 -10.56 16.23
CA ILE A 70 -32.24 -11.67 15.73
C ILE A 70 -31.90 -12.95 16.50
N ALA A 71 -30.63 -13.27 16.70
CA ALA A 71 -30.23 -14.44 17.49
C ALA A 71 -30.66 -14.35 18.96
N THR A 72 -30.63 -13.17 19.57
CA THR A 72 -31.08 -12.94 20.96
C THR A 72 -32.60 -13.06 21.08
N ILE A 73 -33.36 -12.49 20.14
CA ILE A 73 -34.82 -12.61 20.07
C ILE A 73 -35.22 -14.08 19.84
N GLU A 74 -34.54 -14.77 18.94
CA GLU A 74 -34.88 -16.15 18.61
C GLU A 74 -34.43 -17.15 19.69
N ALA A 75 -33.35 -16.86 20.41
CA ALA A 75 -32.97 -17.57 21.63
C ALA A 75 -33.97 -17.36 22.78
N ALA A 76 -34.56 -16.17 22.89
CA ALA A 76 -35.64 -15.90 23.84
C ALA A 76 -36.96 -16.63 23.45
N ARG A 77 -37.16 -16.88 22.15
CA ARG A 77 -38.36 -17.55 21.60
C ARG A 77 -38.29 -19.09 21.62
N ALA A 78 -37.08 -19.68 21.63
CA ALA A 78 -36.86 -21.12 21.41
C ALA A 78 -36.80 -22.02 22.68
N GLY A 79 -36.95 -21.48 23.89
CA GLY A 79 -37.02 -22.32 25.11
C GLY A 79 -35.74 -23.13 25.39
N ASP A 80 -35.82 -24.48 25.37
CA ASP A 80 -34.76 -25.43 25.76
C ASP A 80 -33.66 -25.66 24.70
N ALA A 81 -33.81 -25.16 23.46
CA ALA A 81 -32.76 -25.24 22.42
C ALA A 81 -31.62 -24.19 22.60
N ARG A 82 -31.49 -23.65 23.81
CA ARG A 82 -30.75 -22.42 24.15
C ARG A 82 -29.24 -22.50 23.92
N CYS A 83 -28.64 -23.69 24.01
CA CYS A 83 -27.18 -23.85 23.95
C CYS A 83 -26.61 -23.68 22.53
N GLY A 84 -27.28 -24.22 21.50
CA GLY A 84 -26.76 -24.17 20.13
C GLY A 84 -26.78 -22.77 19.54
N PHE A 85 -27.88 -22.03 19.72
CA PHE A 85 -28.01 -20.67 19.19
C PHE A 85 -27.16 -19.66 19.94
N ALA A 86 -26.98 -19.83 21.26
CA ALA A 86 -26.08 -18.97 22.04
C ALA A 86 -24.61 -19.15 21.61
N VAL A 87 -24.18 -20.38 21.32
CA VAL A 87 -22.82 -20.68 20.83
C VAL A 87 -22.60 -20.07 19.44
N VAL A 88 -23.54 -20.30 18.50
CA VAL A 88 -23.44 -19.72 17.14
C VAL A 88 -23.43 -18.18 17.19
N ALA A 89 -24.25 -17.56 18.04
CA ALA A 89 -24.25 -16.11 18.20
C ALA A 89 -22.91 -15.59 18.78
N ALA A 90 -22.32 -16.30 19.73
CA ALA A 90 -21.01 -15.98 20.29
C ALA A 90 -19.88 -16.13 19.26
N GLU A 91 -19.93 -17.18 18.43
CA GLU A 91 -18.96 -17.43 17.35
C GLU A 91 -19.05 -16.38 16.24
N VAL A 92 -20.26 -15.99 15.82
CA VAL A 92 -20.47 -14.90 14.86
C VAL A 92 -19.93 -13.58 15.41
N LYS A 93 -20.13 -13.29 16.70
CA LYS A 93 -19.59 -12.10 17.35
C LYS A 93 -18.06 -12.13 17.44
N ALA A 94 -17.48 -13.29 17.76
CA ALA A 94 -16.03 -13.47 17.81
C ALA A 94 -15.41 -13.31 16.41
N PHE A 95 -16.03 -13.88 15.38
CA PHE A 95 -15.60 -13.75 13.99
C PHE A 95 -15.68 -12.30 13.50
N ALA A 96 -16.77 -11.59 13.82
CA ALA A 96 -16.91 -10.17 13.49
C ALA A 96 -15.82 -9.30 14.16
N ASN A 97 -15.49 -9.58 15.43
CA ASN A 97 -14.41 -8.88 16.14
C ASN A 97 -13.03 -9.17 15.54
N GLN A 98 -12.73 -10.44 15.18
CA GLN A 98 -11.48 -10.79 14.50
C GLN A 98 -11.37 -10.13 13.13
N LEU A 99 -12.46 -10.10 12.38
CA LEU A 99 -12.53 -9.43 11.08
C LEU A 99 -12.30 -7.92 11.22
N ALA A 100 -12.94 -7.26 12.19
CA ALA A 100 -12.73 -5.84 12.46
C ALA A 100 -11.26 -5.53 12.79
N LYS A 101 -10.62 -6.36 13.63
CA LYS A 101 -9.20 -6.21 13.99
C LYS A 101 -8.28 -6.38 12.78
N ALA A 102 -8.48 -7.43 11.97
CA ALA A 102 -7.69 -7.64 10.75
C ALA A 102 -7.88 -6.49 9.74
N THR A 103 -9.09 -5.95 9.67
CA THR A 103 -9.42 -4.79 8.82
C THR A 103 -8.71 -3.52 9.30
N GLU A 104 -8.62 -3.29 10.60
CA GLU A 104 -7.88 -2.18 11.19
C GLU A 104 -6.36 -2.30 10.95
N GLU A 105 -5.79 -3.51 11.09
CA GLU A 105 -4.38 -3.78 10.77
C GLU A 105 -4.05 -3.50 9.29
N ILE A 106 -4.93 -3.91 8.36
CA ILE A 106 -4.77 -3.61 6.92
C ILE A 106 -4.86 -2.09 6.68
N ALA A 107 -5.79 -1.39 7.34
CA ALA A 107 -5.93 0.06 7.19
C ALA A 107 -4.66 0.81 7.63
N VAL A 108 -4.02 0.37 8.72
CA VAL A 108 -2.74 0.93 9.19
C VAL A 108 -1.61 0.69 8.19
N GLN A 109 -1.55 -0.51 7.59
CA GLN A 109 -0.54 -0.86 6.59
C GLN A 109 -0.70 0.00 5.32
N VAL A 110 -1.92 0.10 4.80
CA VAL A 110 -2.27 0.94 3.64
C VAL A 110 -2.01 2.42 3.92
N GLY A 111 -2.35 2.91 5.12
CA GLY A 111 -2.07 4.29 5.52
C GLY A 111 -0.58 4.60 5.60
N SER A 112 0.24 3.63 6.05
CA SER A 112 1.70 3.77 6.10
C SER A 112 2.29 3.91 4.69
N ASP A 113 1.85 3.11 3.72
CA ASP A 113 2.29 3.21 2.32
C ASP A 113 1.94 4.58 1.71
N LYS A 114 0.76 5.14 2.04
CA LYS A 114 0.33 6.46 1.56
C LYS A 114 1.23 7.60 2.04
N ILE A 115 1.73 7.54 3.29
CA ILE A 115 2.63 8.55 3.86
C ILE A 115 3.99 8.56 3.12
N TRP A 116 4.50 7.39 2.72
CA TRP A 116 5.75 7.30 1.95
C TRP A 116 5.60 7.91 0.55
N SER A 117 4.44 7.72 -0.10
CA SER A 117 4.14 8.33 -1.40
C SER A 117 4.13 9.87 -1.36
N LEU A 118 3.55 10.47 -0.30
CA LEU A 118 3.52 11.93 -0.11
C LEU A 118 4.90 12.52 0.17
N ARG A 119 5.75 11.78 0.88
CA ARG A 119 7.12 12.21 1.17
C ARG A 119 8.00 12.22 -0.08
N LEU A 120 7.80 11.29 -1.01
CA LEU A 120 8.50 11.25 -2.29
C LEU A 120 8.10 12.41 -3.22
N THR A 121 6.81 12.76 -3.27
CA THR A 121 6.33 13.90 -4.09
C THR A 121 6.80 15.25 -3.57
N MET A 122 7.09 15.38 -2.27
CA MET A 122 7.67 16.60 -1.69
C MET A 122 9.18 16.76 -1.92
N TYR A 123 9.90 15.69 -2.31
CA TYR A 123 11.33 15.75 -2.58
C TYR A 123 11.64 16.11 -4.05
N ASP A 124 10.66 15.96 -4.95
CA ASP A 124 10.76 16.26 -6.39
C ASP A 124 10.44 17.72 -6.77
N SER A 125 10.22 18.63 -5.80
CA SER A 125 10.01 20.08 -6.03
C SER A 125 11.18 20.92 -5.50
#